data_AF-A0A286D9I5-F1
#
_entry.id   AF-A0A286D9I5-F1
#
_cell.length_a   1.000
_cell.length_b   1.000
_cell.length_c   1.000
_cell.angle_alpha   90.00
_cell.angle_beta   90.00
_cell.angle_gamma   90.00
#
_symmetry.space_group_name_H-M   'P 1'
#
loop_
_entity.id
_entity.type
_entity.pdbx_description
1 polymer ?
#
loop_
_entity_poly.entity_id
_entity_poly.type
_entity_poly.pdbx_seq_one_letter_code
_entity_poly.pdbx_strand_id
1 'polypeptide(L)'
;MSLTSQQYAYLADDAYKPYPPGPQPEGKEQNVVLGGITYKVLEHASNPFNGYQGTIYQRVDTGEIIVAHRGTEPDQGLGQILRDGALTDGAMVAARFNPQTADAIALTKRALDYAEQQGRKPGGQVPEVTVTGHSLGGTHAQITAHQFGLRGETFNAYGAASLGYRIPSGGDHVINHVKAGDFVSAASPHFGQVRVYASADEIATLHAAGYANDRNPLDPRAPAATRWTRARRPWPRACLPAPTACTTSSTPTARASPTVPSWPTRPRAN
;
A
#
# COMPACT_ATOMS: atom_id res chain seq x y z
N MET A 1 -10.27 -8.05 5.73
CA MET A 1 -9.20 -8.98 5.29
C MET A 1 -9.25 -10.27 6.08
N SER A 2 -9.77 -11.34 5.47
CA SER A 2 -9.74 -12.69 6.05
C SER A 2 -8.54 -13.53 5.56
N LEU A 3 -7.85 -13.08 4.51
CA LEU A 3 -6.64 -13.73 3.98
C LEU A 3 -5.42 -13.49 4.88
N THR A 4 -4.57 -14.51 4.97
CA THR A 4 -3.24 -14.43 5.60
C THR A 4 -2.20 -13.88 4.64
N SER A 5 -1.08 -13.36 5.15
CA SER A 5 0.03 -12.90 4.33
C SER A 5 0.57 -13.97 3.37
N GLN A 6 0.58 -15.24 3.78
CA GLN A 6 1.01 -16.33 2.91
C GLN A 6 0.04 -16.55 1.73
N GLN A 7 -1.26 -16.31 1.91
CA GLN A 7 -2.24 -16.43 0.84
C GLN A 7 -2.12 -15.27 -0.17
N TYR A 8 -1.86 -14.05 0.29
CA TYR A 8 -1.50 -12.96 -0.61
C TYR A 8 -0.21 -13.24 -1.38
N ALA A 9 0.79 -13.86 -0.76
CA ALA A 9 2.01 -14.26 -1.44
C ALA A 9 1.74 -15.27 -2.57
N TYR A 10 0.87 -16.26 -2.34
CA TYR A 10 0.48 -17.20 -3.39
C TYR A 10 -0.24 -16.53 -4.56
N LEU A 11 -1.11 -15.54 -4.30
CA LEU A 11 -1.81 -14.79 -5.35
C LEU A 11 -0.84 -13.88 -6.14
N ALA A 12 0.12 -13.26 -5.45
CA ALA A 12 1.16 -12.44 -6.07
C ALA A 12 2.10 -13.26 -6.96
N ASP A 13 2.41 -14.50 -6.56
CA ASP A 13 3.18 -15.46 -7.36
C ASP A 13 2.38 -15.99 -8.55
N ASP A 14 1.11 -16.38 -8.32
CA ASP A 14 0.22 -16.91 -9.36
C ASP A 14 -0.05 -15.90 -10.48
N ALA A 15 -0.01 -14.59 -10.17
CA ALA A 15 -0.13 -13.51 -11.16
C ALA A 15 0.94 -13.54 -12.28
N TYR A 16 2.02 -14.31 -12.14
CA TYR A 16 3.01 -14.54 -13.19
C TYR A 16 2.62 -15.65 -14.17
N LYS A 17 1.59 -16.46 -13.86
CA LYS A 17 1.10 -17.50 -14.76
C LYS A 17 0.28 -16.89 -15.91
N PRO A 18 0.34 -17.50 -17.10
CA PRO A 18 -0.46 -17.04 -18.22
C PRO A 18 -1.93 -17.42 -18.02
N TYR A 19 -2.82 -16.44 -18.23
CA TYR A 19 -4.27 -16.64 -18.32
C TYR A 19 -4.80 -16.03 -19.62
N PRO A 20 -5.95 -16.52 -20.15
CA PRO A 20 -6.60 -15.89 -21.29
C PRO A 20 -6.93 -14.42 -20.99
N PRO A 21 -6.46 -13.46 -21.80
CA PRO A 21 -6.73 -12.05 -21.56
C PRO A 21 -8.21 -11.71 -21.68
N GLY A 22 -8.67 -10.79 -20.83
CA GLY A 22 -10.03 -10.31 -20.77
C GLY A 22 -10.86 -10.93 -19.64
N PRO A 23 -12.11 -10.45 -19.48
CA PRO A 23 -13.04 -10.98 -18.49
C PRO A 23 -13.42 -12.43 -18.84
N GLN A 24 -13.48 -13.28 -17.83
CA GLN A 24 -13.93 -14.66 -17.98
C GLN A 24 -15.47 -14.69 -18.01
N PRO A 25 -16.10 -15.48 -18.91
CA PRO A 25 -17.56 -15.58 -18.95
C PRO A 25 -18.12 -16.12 -17.65
N GLU A 26 -19.24 -15.56 -17.18
CA GLU A 26 -19.92 -16.01 -15.95
C GLU A 26 -20.26 -17.50 -16.04
N GLY A 27 -19.87 -18.27 -15.02
CA GLY A 27 -20.05 -19.71 -14.95
C GLY A 27 -19.02 -20.53 -15.74
N LYS A 28 -18.06 -19.88 -16.42
CA LYS A 28 -16.93 -20.51 -17.11
C LYS A 28 -15.57 -20.00 -16.59
N GLU A 29 -15.55 -19.35 -15.44
CA GLU A 29 -14.32 -18.88 -14.81
C GLU A 29 -13.41 -20.06 -14.49
N GLN A 30 -12.11 -19.90 -14.74
CA GLN A 30 -11.13 -20.89 -14.35
C GLN A 30 -10.99 -20.91 -12.83
N ASN A 31 -11.11 -22.09 -12.23
CA ASN A 31 -10.82 -22.29 -10.82
C ASN A 31 -9.34 -22.62 -10.62
N VAL A 32 -8.72 -21.99 -9.64
CA VAL A 32 -7.36 -22.26 -9.19
C VAL A 32 -7.34 -22.48 -7.69
N VAL A 33 -6.50 -23.42 -7.22
CA VAL A 33 -6.35 -23.72 -5.81
C VAL A 33 -5.00 -23.21 -5.33
N LEU A 34 -5.02 -22.22 -4.44
CA LEU A 34 -3.83 -21.54 -3.93
C LEU A 34 -3.86 -21.59 -2.40
N GLY A 35 -2.85 -22.22 -1.79
CA GLY A 35 -2.77 -22.35 -0.33
C GLY A 35 -3.99 -23.04 0.30
N GLY A 36 -4.63 -23.98 -0.43
CA GLY A 36 -5.83 -24.69 0.02
C GLY A 36 -7.15 -23.93 -0.15
N ILE A 37 -7.14 -22.71 -0.69
CA ILE A 37 -8.34 -21.94 -1.01
C ILE A 37 -8.61 -22.00 -2.52
N THR A 38 -9.87 -22.15 -2.89
CA THR A 38 -10.29 -22.09 -4.30
C THR A 38 -10.65 -20.66 -4.68
N TYR A 39 -10.08 -20.20 -5.79
CA TYR A 39 -10.34 -18.90 -6.39
C TYR A 39 -10.86 -19.08 -7.81
N LYS A 40 -11.82 -18.26 -8.20
CA LYS A 40 -12.19 -18.03 -9.60
C LYS A 40 -11.33 -16.92 -10.16
N VAL A 41 -10.80 -17.11 -11.37
CA VAL A 41 -10.21 -16.02 -12.15
C VAL A 41 -11.35 -15.26 -12.83
N LEU A 42 -11.66 -14.06 -12.37
CA LEU A 42 -12.70 -13.21 -12.97
C LEU A 42 -12.21 -12.53 -14.24
N GLU A 43 -10.97 -12.08 -14.24
CA GLU A 43 -10.39 -11.35 -15.36
C GLU A 43 -8.86 -11.39 -15.30
N HIS A 44 -8.22 -11.49 -16.46
CA HIS A 44 -6.79 -11.28 -16.61
C HIS A 44 -6.53 -10.13 -17.58
N ALA A 45 -5.83 -9.09 -17.14
CA ALA A 45 -5.34 -8.04 -18.01
C ALA A 45 -3.93 -8.39 -18.49
N SER A 46 -3.71 -8.22 -19.80
CA SER A 46 -2.39 -8.28 -20.41
C SER A 46 -2.32 -7.24 -21.51
N ASN A 47 -1.48 -6.22 -21.32
CA ASN A 47 -1.25 -5.17 -22.30
C ASN A 47 0.14 -5.34 -22.94
N PRO A 48 0.23 -5.81 -24.20
CA PRO A 48 1.52 -6.03 -24.85
C PRO A 48 2.27 -4.74 -25.18
N PHE A 49 1.61 -3.56 -25.20
CA PHE A 49 2.24 -2.29 -25.56
C PHE A 49 3.10 -1.69 -24.45
N ASN A 50 2.74 -1.94 -23.18
CA ASN A 50 3.49 -1.45 -22.01
C ASN A 50 3.97 -2.58 -21.08
N GLY A 51 3.61 -3.82 -21.37
CA GLY A 51 3.99 -5.01 -20.59
C GLY A 51 3.20 -5.19 -19.29
N TYR A 52 2.14 -4.41 -19.04
CA TYR A 52 1.34 -4.56 -17.84
C TYR A 52 0.57 -5.89 -17.85
N GLN A 53 0.57 -6.57 -16.71
CA GLN A 53 -0.29 -7.73 -16.46
C GLN A 53 -0.84 -7.72 -15.04
N GLY A 54 -2.03 -8.30 -14.87
CA GLY A 54 -2.64 -8.50 -13.56
C GLY A 54 -3.89 -9.36 -13.64
N THR A 55 -4.27 -9.94 -12.52
CA THR A 55 -5.39 -10.89 -12.44
C THR A 55 -6.32 -10.50 -11.30
N ILE A 56 -7.63 -10.56 -11.57
CA ILE A 56 -8.68 -10.42 -10.56
C ILE A 56 -9.12 -11.83 -10.16
N TYR A 57 -8.92 -12.16 -8.89
CA TYR A 57 -9.38 -13.40 -8.29
C TYR A 57 -10.61 -13.13 -7.44
N GLN A 58 -11.54 -14.08 -7.41
CA GLN A 58 -12.61 -14.12 -6.43
C GLN A 58 -12.52 -15.40 -5.61
N ARG A 59 -12.40 -15.25 -4.31
CA ARG A 59 -12.41 -16.36 -3.36
C ARG A 59 -13.81 -17.00 -3.31
N VAL A 60 -13.89 -18.32 -3.48
CA VAL A 60 -15.19 -19.02 -3.69
C VAL A 60 -16.05 -19.11 -2.43
N ASP A 61 -15.44 -19.30 -1.26
CA ASP A 61 -16.14 -19.50 0.02
C ASP A 61 -16.60 -18.19 0.67
N THR A 62 -15.82 -17.11 0.55
CA THR A 62 -16.14 -15.80 1.17
C THR A 62 -16.62 -14.75 0.18
N GLY A 63 -16.38 -14.93 -1.12
CA GLY A 63 -16.69 -13.96 -2.15
C GLY A 63 -15.69 -12.80 -2.26
N GLU A 64 -14.70 -12.67 -1.36
CA GLU A 64 -13.68 -11.62 -1.39
C GLU A 64 -13.00 -11.55 -2.77
N ILE A 65 -12.76 -10.33 -3.25
CA ILE A 65 -12.11 -10.06 -4.54
C ILE A 65 -10.69 -9.55 -4.28
N ILE A 66 -9.72 -10.13 -4.97
CA ILE A 66 -8.30 -9.79 -4.84
C ILE A 66 -7.75 -9.44 -6.22
N VAL A 67 -7.16 -8.25 -6.33
CA VAL A 67 -6.45 -7.82 -7.53
C VAL A 67 -4.96 -8.06 -7.32
N ALA A 68 -4.39 -9.02 -8.04
CA ALA A 68 -2.96 -9.27 -8.03
C ALA A 68 -2.31 -8.62 -9.26
N HIS A 69 -1.41 -7.66 -9.03
CA HIS A 69 -0.63 -7.06 -10.09
C HIS A 69 0.67 -7.83 -10.28
N ARG A 70 0.98 -8.19 -11.53
CA ARG A 70 2.24 -8.85 -11.88
C ARG A 70 3.36 -7.80 -11.91
N GLY A 71 4.53 -8.15 -11.36
CA GLY A 71 5.74 -7.36 -11.55
C GLY A 71 6.48 -7.72 -12.83
N THR A 72 7.41 -6.85 -13.26
CA THR A 72 8.46 -7.28 -14.21
C THR A 72 9.42 -8.23 -13.49
N GLU A 73 9.95 -9.22 -14.20
CA GLU A 73 10.94 -10.12 -13.63
C GLU A 73 12.17 -9.31 -13.17
N PRO A 74 12.66 -9.50 -11.93
CA PRO A 74 13.84 -8.80 -11.41
C PRO A 74 15.07 -8.97 -12.33
N ASP A 75 15.16 -10.10 -13.02
CA ASP A 75 16.27 -10.46 -13.88
C ASP A 75 16.12 -9.96 -15.32
N GLN A 76 15.03 -9.28 -15.67
CA GLN A 76 14.72 -8.84 -17.05
C GLN A 76 14.37 -7.34 -17.14
N GLY A 77 14.74 -6.52 -16.15
CA GLY A 77 14.48 -5.09 -16.24
C GLY A 77 14.84 -4.33 -14.97
N LEU A 78 13.87 -4.14 -14.08
CA LEU A 78 14.06 -3.24 -12.94
C LEU A 78 15.19 -3.70 -11.99
N GLY A 79 15.29 -5.01 -11.75
CA GLY A 79 16.32 -5.55 -10.85
C GLY A 79 17.73 -5.52 -11.45
N GLN A 80 17.91 -5.72 -12.77
CA GLN A 80 19.20 -5.47 -13.42
C GLN A 80 19.57 -3.98 -13.35
N ILE A 81 18.66 -3.08 -13.73
CA ILE A 81 18.95 -1.64 -13.78
C ILE A 81 19.25 -1.08 -12.38
N LEU A 82 18.54 -1.54 -11.34
CA LEU A 82 18.82 -1.18 -9.95
C LEU A 82 20.14 -1.80 -9.44
N ARG A 83 20.46 -3.06 -9.79
CA ARG A 83 21.74 -3.71 -9.44
C ARG A 83 22.94 -3.03 -10.10
N ASP A 84 22.79 -2.59 -11.34
CA ASP A 84 23.82 -1.90 -12.11
C ASP A 84 24.02 -0.44 -11.67
N GLY A 85 23.25 0.04 -10.67
CA GLY A 85 23.31 1.44 -10.23
C GLY A 85 22.87 2.44 -11.30
N ALA A 86 22.23 1.96 -12.38
CA ALA A 86 21.85 2.78 -13.54
C ALA A 86 20.59 3.63 -13.27
N LEU A 87 19.89 3.40 -12.16
CA LEU A 87 18.82 4.26 -11.67
C LEU A 87 19.38 5.23 -10.63
N THR A 88 20.06 6.27 -11.10
CA THR A 88 20.46 7.41 -10.27
C THR A 88 19.39 8.50 -10.21
N ASP A 89 18.37 8.44 -11.08
CA ASP A 89 17.31 9.45 -11.21
C ASP A 89 15.92 8.85 -11.01
N GLY A 90 15.17 9.37 -10.03
CA GLY A 90 13.79 9.00 -9.73
C GLY A 90 12.82 9.30 -10.88
N ALA A 91 13.17 10.20 -11.80
CA ALA A 91 12.37 10.47 -13.00
C ALA A 91 12.35 9.27 -13.97
N MET A 92 13.48 8.57 -14.14
CA MET A 92 13.55 7.38 -14.99
C MET A 92 12.77 6.19 -14.40
N VAL A 93 12.86 6.04 -13.07
CA VAL A 93 12.04 5.10 -12.29
C VAL A 93 10.58 5.41 -12.58
N ALA A 94 10.09 6.60 -12.22
CA ALA A 94 8.70 7.02 -12.38
C ALA A 94 8.19 6.89 -13.83
N ALA A 95 9.01 7.21 -14.83
CA ALA A 95 8.65 7.07 -16.24
C ALA A 95 8.35 5.62 -16.65
N ARG A 96 8.93 4.60 -15.99
CA ARG A 96 8.59 3.18 -16.23
C ARG A 96 7.31 2.74 -15.51
N PHE A 97 7.03 3.26 -14.30
CA PHE A 97 5.77 2.97 -13.60
C PHE A 97 4.60 3.63 -14.31
N ASN A 98 4.77 4.87 -14.78
CA ASN A 98 3.73 5.68 -15.41
C ASN A 98 2.93 4.98 -16.53
N PRO A 99 3.55 4.32 -17.53
CA PRO A 99 2.81 3.67 -18.62
C PRO A 99 1.98 2.47 -18.17
N GLN A 100 2.37 1.76 -17.10
CA GLN A 100 1.62 0.59 -16.58
C GLN A 100 0.59 0.96 -15.50
N THR A 101 0.82 2.05 -14.76
CA THR A 101 -0.05 2.50 -13.67
C THR A 101 -1.49 2.72 -14.12
N ALA A 102 -1.71 3.27 -15.32
CA ALA A 102 -3.06 3.48 -15.84
C ALA A 102 -3.86 2.17 -15.97
N ASP A 103 -3.23 1.11 -16.47
CA ASP A 103 -3.87 -0.20 -16.58
C ASP A 103 -4.08 -0.86 -15.22
N ALA A 104 -3.16 -0.68 -14.27
CA ALA A 104 -3.34 -1.14 -12.89
C ALA A 104 -4.55 -0.50 -12.20
N ILE A 105 -4.70 0.81 -12.36
CA ILE A 105 -5.86 1.56 -11.88
C ILE A 105 -7.14 1.06 -12.58
N ALA A 106 -7.10 0.86 -13.89
CA ALA A 106 -8.25 0.39 -14.65
C ALA A 106 -8.69 -1.02 -14.23
N LEU A 107 -7.76 -1.95 -14.04
CA LEU A 107 -8.05 -3.31 -13.56
C LEU A 107 -8.66 -3.27 -12.15
N THR A 108 -8.08 -2.48 -11.24
CA THR A 108 -8.59 -2.35 -9.87
C THR A 108 -10.00 -1.75 -9.84
N LYS A 109 -10.25 -0.76 -10.70
CA LYS A 109 -11.60 -0.20 -10.86
C LYS A 109 -12.61 -1.26 -11.31
N ARG A 110 -12.25 -2.12 -12.27
CA ARG A 110 -13.12 -3.23 -12.71
C ARG A 110 -13.39 -4.23 -11.59
N ALA A 111 -12.41 -4.49 -10.72
CA ALA A 111 -12.63 -5.33 -9.52
C ALA A 111 -13.68 -4.73 -8.57
N LEU A 112 -13.66 -3.41 -8.37
CA LEU A 112 -14.69 -2.70 -7.61
C LEU A 112 -16.06 -2.76 -8.32
N ASP A 113 -16.08 -2.60 -9.64
CA ASP A 113 -17.30 -2.73 -10.44
C ASP A 113 -17.90 -4.15 -10.31
N TYR A 114 -17.08 -5.21 -10.34
CA TYR A 114 -17.54 -6.58 -10.06
C TYR A 114 -18.13 -6.71 -8.66
N ALA A 115 -17.48 -6.15 -7.65
CA ALA A 115 -17.97 -6.17 -6.28
C ALA A 115 -19.33 -5.48 -6.14
N GLU A 116 -19.49 -4.29 -6.74
CA GLU A 116 -20.75 -3.55 -6.75
C GLU A 116 -21.86 -4.30 -7.48
N GLN A 117 -21.55 -4.90 -8.64
CA GLN A 117 -22.53 -5.68 -9.41
C GLN A 117 -23.06 -6.86 -8.60
N GLN A 118 -22.20 -7.54 -7.83
CA GLN A 118 -22.61 -8.63 -6.94
C GLN A 118 -23.49 -8.13 -5.79
N GLY A 119 -23.16 -6.98 -5.20
CA GLY A 119 -23.98 -6.38 -4.14
C GLY A 119 -25.36 -5.88 -4.60
N ARG A 120 -25.54 -5.62 -5.90
CA ARG A 120 -26.85 -5.25 -6.49
C ARG A 120 -27.76 -6.45 -6.76
N LYS A 121 -27.25 -7.67 -6.76
CA LYS A 121 -28.07 -8.90 -6.95
C LYS A 121 -29.00 -9.09 -5.74
N PRO A 122 -30.21 -9.65 -5.90
CA PRO A 122 -31.12 -9.91 -4.77
C PRO A 122 -30.43 -10.77 -3.70
N GLY A 123 -30.36 -10.26 -2.46
CA GLY A 123 -29.66 -10.92 -1.36
C GLY A 123 -28.12 -10.88 -1.44
N GLY A 124 -27.56 -10.17 -2.41
CA GLY A 124 -26.12 -9.99 -2.58
C GLY A 124 -25.53 -9.03 -1.54
N GLN A 125 -24.27 -9.27 -1.17
CA GLN A 125 -23.45 -8.35 -0.40
C GLN A 125 -22.31 -7.88 -1.30
N VAL A 126 -21.88 -6.63 -1.14
CA VAL A 126 -20.70 -6.11 -1.84
C VAL A 126 -19.46 -6.77 -1.23
N PRO A 127 -18.71 -7.61 -1.97
CA PRO A 127 -17.51 -8.24 -1.43
C PRO A 127 -16.41 -7.23 -1.12
N GLU A 128 -15.58 -7.52 -0.12
CA GLU A 128 -14.36 -6.76 0.14
C GLU A 128 -13.40 -6.91 -1.05
N VAL A 129 -12.84 -5.78 -1.51
CA VAL A 129 -11.80 -5.74 -2.55
C VAL A 129 -10.47 -5.40 -1.92
N THR A 130 -9.46 -6.21 -2.20
CA THR A 130 -8.08 -6.02 -1.72
C THR A 130 -7.09 -6.13 -2.87
N VAL A 131 -5.87 -5.66 -2.65
CA VAL A 131 -4.82 -5.64 -3.69
C VAL A 131 -3.55 -6.33 -3.21
N THR A 132 -2.82 -6.94 -4.14
CA THR A 132 -1.53 -7.56 -3.86
C THR A 132 -0.59 -7.52 -5.06
N GLY A 133 0.69 -7.78 -4.82
CA GLY A 133 1.68 -7.88 -5.87
C GLY A 133 3.10 -8.01 -5.34
N HIS A 134 3.99 -8.52 -6.20
CA HIS A 134 5.42 -8.67 -5.93
C HIS A 134 6.24 -7.71 -6.80
N SER A 135 7.37 -7.21 -6.29
CA SER A 135 8.28 -6.31 -7.03
C SER A 135 7.53 -5.09 -7.60
N LEU A 136 7.63 -4.83 -8.92
CA LEU A 136 6.86 -3.78 -9.60
C LEU A 136 5.33 -3.90 -9.39
N GLY A 137 4.80 -5.13 -9.34
CA GLY A 137 3.39 -5.38 -9.08
C GLY A 137 2.97 -4.92 -7.68
N GLY A 138 3.85 -5.06 -6.69
CA GLY A 138 3.62 -4.54 -5.35
C GLY A 138 3.59 -3.01 -5.31
N THR A 139 4.36 -2.32 -6.16
CA THR A 139 4.26 -0.86 -6.32
C THR A 139 2.91 -0.45 -6.89
N HIS A 140 2.43 -1.16 -7.93
CA HIS A 140 1.09 -0.94 -8.46
C HIS A 140 0.01 -1.18 -7.40
N ALA A 141 0.16 -2.20 -6.54
CA ALA A 141 -0.77 -2.46 -5.45
C ALA A 141 -0.80 -1.32 -4.42
N GLN A 142 0.35 -0.71 -4.08
CA GLN A 142 0.37 0.48 -3.23
C GLN A 142 -0.34 1.68 -3.89
N ILE A 143 -0.10 1.91 -5.17
CA ILE A 143 -0.72 3.01 -5.92
C ILE A 143 -2.24 2.85 -5.95
N THR A 144 -2.72 1.66 -6.30
CA THR A 144 -4.17 1.39 -6.41
C THR A 144 -4.84 1.33 -5.05
N ALA A 145 -4.17 0.80 -4.01
CA ALA A 145 -4.63 0.86 -2.62
C ALA A 145 -4.85 2.31 -2.17
N HIS A 146 -3.87 3.19 -2.39
CA HIS A 146 -4.00 4.59 -2.04
C HIS A 146 -5.13 5.28 -2.83
N GLN A 147 -5.18 5.06 -4.15
CA GLN A 147 -6.16 5.69 -5.03
C GLN A 147 -7.61 5.35 -4.67
N PHE A 148 -7.87 4.10 -4.28
CA PHE A 148 -9.22 3.60 -4.02
C PHE A 148 -9.51 3.35 -2.54
N GLY A 149 -8.59 3.68 -1.63
CA GLY A 149 -8.74 3.45 -0.20
C GLY A 149 -8.78 1.98 0.19
N LEU A 150 -8.15 1.09 -0.59
CA LEU A 150 -8.18 -0.36 -0.37
C LEU A 150 -7.11 -0.81 0.61
N ARG A 151 -7.30 -2.01 1.15
CA ARG A 151 -6.27 -2.73 1.88
C ARG A 151 -5.49 -3.67 0.97
N GLY A 152 -4.28 -4.01 1.36
CA GLY A 152 -3.47 -4.94 0.58
C GLY A 152 -2.17 -5.38 1.23
N GLU A 153 -1.53 -6.37 0.61
CA GLU A 153 -0.23 -6.85 1.03
C GLU A 153 0.73 -6.96 -0.16
N THR A 154 1.96 -6.52 0.00
CA THR A 154 2.96 -6.49 -1.08
C THR A 154 4.23 -7.22 -0.67
N PHE A 155 4.99 -7.73 -1.65
CA PHE A 155 6.16 -8.56 -1.41
C PHE A 155 7.37 -8.02 -2.20
N ASN A 156 8.44 -7.66 -1.51
CA ASN A 156 9.67 -7.06 -2.07
C ASN A 156 9.37 -5.97 -3.11
N ALA A 157 8.38 -5.12 -2.82
CA ALA A 157 7.93 -4.08 -3.74
C ALA A 157 8.91 -2.92 -3.79
N TYR A 158 8.94 -2.17 -4.89
CA TYR A 158 9.53 -0.82 -4.87
C TYR A 158 8.53 0.14 -4.21
N GLY A 159 8.96 0.93 -3.23
CA GLY A 159 8.07 1.84 -2.49
C GLY A 159 7.43 2.92 -3.39
N ALA A 160 6.11 3.11 -3.29
CA ALA A 160 5.38 4.05 -4.15
C ALA A 160 5.47 5.52 -3.73
N ALA A 161 5.92 5.82 -2.49
CA ALA A 161 5.86 7.17 -1.94
C ALA A 161 6.80 8.17 -2.65
N SER A 162 7.91 7.69 -3.24
CA SER A 162 8.85 8.54 -3.96
C SER A 162 8.44 8.86 -5.41
N LEU A 163 7.34 8.29 -5.91
CA LEU A 163 7.01 8.30 -7.35
C LEU A 163 6.22 9.53 -7.81
N GLY A 164 6.07 10.56 -6.96
CA GLY A 164 5.40 11.81 -7.33
C GLY A 164 3.86 11.72 -7.42
N TYR A 165 3.25 10.57 -7.11
CA TYR A 165 1.80 10.38 -7.04
C TYR A 165 1.14 11.01 -5.79
N ARG A 166 1.90 11.77 -4.99
CA ARG A 166 1.47 12.34 -3.68
C ARG A 166 0.96 11.27 -2.69
N ILE A 167 1.49 10.06 -2.82
CA ILE A 167 1.22 8.94 -1.92
C ILE A 167 2.08 9.15 -0.67
N PRO A 168 1.49 9.15 0.55
CA PRO A 168 2.25 9.32 1.78
C PRO A 168 3.10 8.07 2.07
N SER A 169 4.19 8.26 2.81
CA SER A 169 4.91 7.16 3.44
C SER A 169 4.20 6.74 4.74
N GLY A 170 4.16 5.44 5.03
CA GLY A 170 3.49 4.89 6.21
C GLY A 170 1.96 4.76 6.07
N GLY A 171 1.28 4.57 7.19
CA GLY A 171 -0.15 4.20 7.24
C GLY A 171 -0.35 2.70 7.55
N ASP A 172 -1.60 2.26 7.58
CA ASP A 172 -2.00 0.91 7.99
C ASP A 172 -2.87 0.18 6.95
N HIS A 173 -3.11 0.80 5.79
CA HIS A 173 -3.89 0.21 4.69
C HIS A 173 -3.15 -0.93 4.00
N VAL A 174 -1.82 -0.82 3.85
CA VAL A 174 -1.00 -1.82 3.16
C VAL A 174 0.05 -2.39 4.10
N ILE A 175 0.32 -3.70 4.03
CA ILE A 175 1.46 -4.33 4.70
C ILE A 175 2.50 -4.70 3.63
N ASN A 176 3.71 -4.20 3.78
CA ASN A 176 4.82 -4.40 2.85
C ASN A 176 5.79 -5.40 3.44
N HIS A 177 5.90 -6.56 2.83
CA HIS A 177 6.80 -7.63 3.22
C HIS A 177 8.12 -7.51 2.46
N VAL A 178 9.19 -7.19 3.17
CA VAL A 178 10.49 -6.84 2.57
C VAL A 178 11.57 -7.75 3.13
N LYS A 179 12.47 -8.28 2.28
CA LYS A 179 13.70 -8.93 2.76
C LYS A 179 14.77 -7.87 3.08
N ALA A 180 15.54 -8.09 4.15
CA ALA A 180 16.52 -7.13 4.66
C ALA A 180 17.64 -6.81 3.66
N GLY A 181 18.01 -7.76 2.80
CA GLY A 181 18.96 -7.58 1.71
C GLY A 181 18.33 -7.21 0.36
N ASP A 182 17.02 -7.02 0.28
CA ASP A 182 16.35 -6.69 -0.99
C ASP A 182 16.55 -5.21 -1.34
N PHE A 183 17.40 -4.96 -2.34
CA PHE A 183 17.69 -3.60 -2.81
C PHE A 183 16.47 -2.91 -3.42
N VAL A 184 15.51 -3.66 -3.98
CA VAL A 184 14.33 -3.09 -4.64
C VAL A 184 13.46 -2.35 -3.63
N SER A 185 13.18 -2.98 -2.50
CA SER A 185 12.42 -2.37 -1.40
C SER A 185 13.21 -1.34 -0.60
N ALA A 186 14.54 -1.45 -0.53
CA ALA A 186 15.36 -0.45 0.14
C ALA A 186 15.40 0.89 -0.62
N ALA A 187 15.12 0.89 -1.93
CA ALA A 187 15.32 2.04 -2.80
C ALA A 187 14.28 3.16 -2.65
N SER A 188 13.12 2.91 -2.02
CA SER A 188 12.07 3.93 -1.87
C SER A 188 11.15 3.70 -0.68
N PRO A 189 10.64 4.76 0.00
CA PRO A 189 9.65 4.61 1.06
C PRO A 189 8.31 4.04 0.57
N HIS A 190 7.67 3.24 1.43
CA HIS A 190 6.44 2.53 1.12
C HIS A 190 5.20 3.23 1.68
N PHE A 191 4.08 3.09 0.95
CA PHE A 191 2.75 3.32 1.50
C PHE A 191 2.34 2.14 2.38
N GLY A 192 1.95 2.40 3.62
CA GLY A 192 1.57 1.37 4.60
C GLY A 192 2.68 0.95 5.56
N GLN A 193 2.40 -0.09 6.35
CA GLN A 193 3.33 -0.68 7.32
C GLN A 193 4.41 -1.47 6.59
N VAL A 194 5.67 -1.40 7.04
CA VAL A 194 6.77 -2.24 6.53
C VAL A 194 7.09 -3.34 7.55
N ARG A 195 7.16 -4.59 7.08
CA ARG A 195 7.62 -5.76 7.83
C ARG A 195 8.87 -6.30 7.16
N VAL A 196 10.00 -6.16 7.85
CA VAL A 196 11.30 -6.61 7.35
C VAL A 196 11.56 -8.04 7.83
N TYR A 197 11.95 -8.91 6.89
CA TYR A 197 12.33 -10.30 7.12
C TYR A 197 13.82 -10.46 6.80
N ALA A 198 14.51 -11.34 7.51
CA ALA A 198 15.87 -11.72 7.18
C ALA A 198 15.96 -13.24 7.15
N SER A 199 16.55 -13.78 6.09
CA SER A 199 16.96 -15.18 6.01
C SER A 199 18.09 -15.47 6.98
N ALA A 200 18.31 -16.75 7.29
CA ALA A 200 19.44 -17.17 8.13
C ALA A 200 20.79 -16.69 7.56
N ASP A 201 20.95 -16.72 6.23
CA ASP A 201 22.17 -16.26 5.56
C ASP A 201 22.32 -14.73 5.60
N GLU A 202 21.23 -13.97 5.48
CA GLU A 202 21.26 -12.51 5.68
C GLU A 202 21.57 -12.15 7.13
N ILE A 203 21.00 -12.87 8.09
CA ILE A 203 21.34 -12.74 9.52
C ILE A 203 22.81 -13.08 9.74
N ALA A 204 23.32 -14.16 9.14
CA ALA A 204 24.72 -14.56 9.24
C ALA A 204 25.66 -13.53 8.58
N THR A 205 25.26 -12.95 7.44
CA THR A 205 26.00 -11.88 6.76
C THR A 205 26.02 -10.60 7.60
N LEU A 206 24.87 -10.19 8.16
CA LEU A 206 24.79 -9.08 9.11
C LEU A 206 25.65 -9.36 10.36
N HIS A 207 25.65 -10.60 10.86
CA HIS A 207 26.49 -11.01 11.99
C HIS A 207 27.98 -10.94 11.64
N ALA A 208 28.40 -11.43 10.47
CA ALA A 208 29.76 -11.39 9.97
C ALA A 208 30.25 -9.96 9.67
N ALA A 209 29.36 -9.08 9.22
CA ALA A 209 29.61 -7.66 9.01
C ALA A 209 29.64 -6.85 10.32
N GLY A 210 29.54 -7.50 11.48
CA GLY A 210 29.62 -6.85 12.78
C GLY A 210 28.34 -6.12 13.20
N TYR A 211 27.18 -6.50 12.66
CA TYR A 211 25.85 -6.06 13.09
C TYR A 211 25.14 -7.10 13.98
N ALA A 212 25.87 -8.09 14.51
CA ALA A 212 25.38 -9.04 15.49
C ALA A 212 24.78 -8.31 16.71
N ASN A 213 23.60 -8.71 17.18
CA ASN A 213 23.02 -8.19 18.43
C ASN A 213 23.17 -9.24 19.55
N ASP A 214 24.34 -9.88 19.57
CA ASP A 214 24.81 -10.69 20.66
C ASP A 214 25.16 -9.73 21.81
N ARG A 215 24.54 -9.93 22.98
CA ARG A 215 24.81 -9.12 24.18
C ARG A 215 26.20 -9.44 24.73
N ASN A 216 27.24 -9.16 23.96
CA ASN A 216 28.63 -9.33 24.35
C ASN A 216 29.05 -8.07 25.13
N PRO A 217 29.38 -8.16 26.43
CA PRO A 217 29.80 -7.01 27.23
C PRO A 217 31.16 -6.42 26.80
N LEU A 218 31.88 -7.10 25.90
CA LEU A 218 33.13 -6.64 25.28
C LEU A 218 32.92 -6.17 23.83
N ASP A 219 31.68 -6.12 23.34
CA ASP A 219 31.38 -5.54 22.03
C ASP A 219 31.75 -4.05 22.04
N PRO A 220 32.54 -3.53 21.09
CA PRO A 220 32.79 -2.10 20.96
C PRO A 220 31.51 -1.26 20.70
N ARG A 221 30.39 -1.92 20.37
CA ARG A 221 29.04 -1.33 20.27
C ARG A 221 28.23 -1.48 21.56
N ALA A 222 28.66 -2.32 22.51
CA ALA A 222 28.12 -2.28 23.86
C ALA A 222 28.41 -0.89 24.46
N PRO A 223 27.48 -0.30 25.21
CA PRO A 223 27.68 1.03 25.78
C PRO A 223 28.67 0.97 26.96
N ALA A 224 29.92 0.62 26.69
CA ALA A 224 31.02 0.77 27.61
C ALA A 224 31.51 2.22 27.52
N ALA A 225 31.01 3.03 28.45
CA ALA A 225 31.62 4.28 28.90
C ALA A 225 31.88 5.38 27.86
N THR A 226 30.87 5.82 27.11
CA THR A 226 30.76 7.26 26.83
C THR A 226 29.98 7.91 27.96
N ARG A 227 30.72 8.42 28.96
CA ARG A 227 30.21 9.36 29.97
C ARG A 227 29.85 10.67 29.26
N TRP A 228 28.74 10.70 28.53
CA TRP A 228 28.08 11.94 28.19
C TRP A 228 27.55 12.54 29.49
N THR A 229 28.27 13.52 30.03
CA THR A 229 27.68 14.45 30.98
C THR A 229 26.41 14.99 30.34
N ARG A 230 25.26 14.68 30.95
CA ARG A 230 23.97 15.23 30.58
C ARG A 230 23.97 16.72 30.91
N ALA A 231 24.61 17.53 30.05
CA ALA A 231 24.31 18.93 29.95
C ALA A 231 22.88 19.03 29.42
N ARG A 232 21.92 19.20 30.34
CA ARG A 232 20.55 19.57 30.01
C ARG A 232 20.60 20.89 29.23
N ARG A 233 20.65 20.83 27.90
CA ARG A 233 20.27 21.96 27.06
C ARG A 233 18.74 22.00 27.03
N PRO A 234 18.10 23.05 27.58
CA PRO A 234 16.65 23.17 27.51
C PRO A 234 16.24 23.38 26.05
N TRP A 235 15.13 22.75 25.66
CA TRP A 235 14.47 23.02 24.38
C TRP A 235 14.17 24.52 24.26
N PRO A 236 14.31 25.14 23.07
CA PRO A 236 13.87 26.51 22.90
C PRO A 236 12.35 26.55 23.07
N ARG A 237 11.89 27.20 24.14
CA ARG A 237 10.49 27.52 24.35
C ARG A 237 10.04 28.42 23.20
N ALA A 238 9.12 27.92 22.37
CA ALA A 238 8.29 28.78 21.56
C ALA A 238 7.57 29.75 22.50
N CYS A 239 7.74 31.05 22.25
CA CYS A 239 7.10 32.13 22.98
C CYS A 239 5.58 32.05 22.78
N LEU A 240 4.87 31.57 23.79
CA LEU A 240 3.47 31.93 24.04
C LEU A 240 3.48 33.27 24.78
N PRO A 241 2.74 34.30 24.34
CA PRO A 241 2.56 35.50 25.14
C PRO A 241 1.69 35.17 26.36
N ALA A 242 2.23 35.44 27.55
CA ALA A 242 1.55 35.32 28.83
C ALA A 242 0.63 36.54 29.08
N PRO A 243 -0.37 36.40 29.97
CA PRO A 243 -1.47 37.35 30.11
C PRO A 243 -1.12 38.48 31.09
N THR A 244 -1.55 39.70 30.77
CA THR A 244 -1.65 40.80 31.74
C THR A 244 -3.11 41.09 32.02
N ALA A 245 -3.51 40.91 33.28
CA ALA A 245 -4.78 41.37 33.81
C ALA A 245 -4.57 42.69 34.56
N CYS A 246 -5.46 43.66 34.34
CA CYS A 246 -5.95 44.62 35.34
C CYS A 246 -7.20 45.33 34.78
N THR A 247 -8.37 44.96 35.31
CA THR A 247 -9.51 45.79 35.80
C THR A 247 -9.63 47.24 35.26
N THR A 248 -10.78 47.74 34.79
CA THR A 248 -12.08 47.90 35.50
C THR A 248 -13.27 48.23 34.56
N SER A 249 -14.46 47.77 34.98
CA SER A 249 -15.80 48.42 34.92
C SER A 249 -16.40 48.95 33.61
N SER A 250 -17.51 48.36 33.16
CA SER A 250 -18.87 48.95 33.27
C SER A 250 -19.93 48.04 32.63
N THR A 251 -21.15 48.17 33.17
CA THR A 251 -22.32 47.28 33.19
C THR A 251 -23.17 47.27 31.88
N PRO A 252 -24.22 46.41 31.78
CA PRO A 252 -24.73 45.84 30.53
C PRO A 252 -26.03 46.47 30.03
N THR A 253 -26.34 46.25 28.74
CA THR A 253 -27.69 46.48 28.19
C THR A 253 -28.17 45.32 27.33
N ALA A 254 -29.07 44.53 27.94
CA ALA A 254 -30.28 43.89 27.41
C ALA A 254 -30.42 43.44 25.93
N ARG A 255 -30.67 42.12 25.78
CA ARG A 255 -31.90 41.48 25.25
C ARG A 255 -32.30 41.70 23.77
N ALA A 256 -32.32 40.61 23.00
CA ALA A 256 -33.50 40.12 22.25
C ALA A 256 -33.24 38.75 21.57
N SER A 257 -34.29 37.93 21.55
CA SER A 257 -34.39 36.52 21.14
C SER A 257 -34.62 36.35 19.60
N PRO A 258 -34.72 35.11 19.06
CA PRO A 258 -34.37 34.79 17.67
C PRO A 258 -35.56 34.81 16.70
N THR A 259 -35.27 34.94 15.41
CA THR A 259 -36.23 34.76 14.32
C THR A 259 -35.66 33.80 13.26
N VAL A 260 -36.35 32.67 13.10
CA VAL A 260 -36.21 31.72 11.98
C VAL A 260 -37.18 32.16 10.87
N PRO A 261 -36.80 32.04 9.59
CA PRO A 261 -37.80 31.82 8.54
C PRO A 261 -37.51 30.59 7.66
N SER A 262 -38.47 29.65 7.73
CA SER A 262 -39.15 28.91 6.65
C SER A 262 -38.47 28.63 5.29
N TRP A 263 -38.53 27.34 4.92
CA TRP A 263 -38.28 26.74 3.60
C TRP A 263 -39.32 27.14 2.53
N PRO A 264 -38.96 27.18 1.23
CA PRO A 264 -39.92 27.14 0.14
C PRO A 264 -40.14 25.72 -0.44
N THR A 265 -41.40 25.48 -0.76
CA THR A 265 -42.02 24.31 -1.37
C THR A 265 -41.65 24.09 -2.85
N ARG A 266 -41.61 22.82 -3.27
CA ARG A 266 -41.47 22.35 -4.67
C ARG A 266 -42.63 22.82 -5.57
N PRO A 267 -42.41 22.99 -6.89
CA PRO A 267 -43.49 23.01 -7.87
C PRO A 267 -43.81 21.59 -8.41
N ARG A 268 -45.10 21.37 -8.69
CA ARG A 268 -45.60 20.27 -9.53
C ARG A 268 -45.28 20.56 -11.00
N ALA A 269 -44.91 19.54 -11.75
CA ALA A 269 -44.98 19.53 -13.20
C ALA A 269 -46.17 18.66 -13.64
N ASN A 270 -46.84 19.13 -14.70
CA ASN A 270 -47.85 18.40 -15.47
C ASN A 270 -47.28 17.15 -16.13
#